data_AF-A0A7Y7I1E2-F1
#
_entry.id   AF-A0A7Y7I1E2-F1
#
_cell.length_a   1.000
_cell.length_b   1.000
_cell.length_c   1.000
_cell.angle_alpha   90.00
_cell.angle_beta   90.00
_cell.angle_gamma   90.00
#
_symmetry.space_group_name_H-M   'P 1'
#
loop_
_entity.id
_entity.type
_entity.pdbx_description
1 polymer ?
#
loop_
_entity_poly.entity_id
_entity_poly.type
_entity_poly.pdbx_seq_one_letter_code
_entity_poly.pdbx_strand_id
1 'polypeptide(L)'
;MFDKFILGDKPSLYRNQTAYLQIRREFEKPDSGRSREQIENAMAVIIERQMSEGIYISQHLTDTAADVSLRGLSESTVRKIVELAKKLGGSAIVEKKPPHIHLQFGASGRDTSKRKP
;
A
#
# COMPACT_ATOMS: atom_id res chain seq x y z
N MET A 1 6.14 -4.82 -2.40
CA MET A 1 5.87 -5.63 -1.18
C MET A 1 7.10 -6.39 -0.70
N PHE A 2 7.88 -7.03 -1.60
CA PHE A 2 9.12 -7.76 -1.27
C PHE A 2 10.04 -7.02 -0.29
N ASP A 3 10.46 -5.80 -0.62
CA ASP A 3 11.36 -5.03 0.27
C ASP A 3 10.74 -4.73 1.63
N LYS A 4 9.41 -4.59 1.73
CA LYS A 4 8.74 -4.42 3.02
C LYS A 4 8.95 -5.66 3.90
N PHE A 5 8.82 -6.86 3.34
CA PHE A 5 9.07 -8.10 4.08
C PHE A 5 10.52 -8.21 4.56
N ILE A 6 11.49 -7.82 3.72
CA ILE A 6 12.91 -7.74 4.12
C ILE A 6 13.10 -6.76 5.28
N LEU A 7 12.38 -5.64 5.28
CA LEU A 7 12.45 -4.61 6.32
C LEU A 7 11.62 -4.92 7.58
N GLY A 8 11.06 -6.13 7.70
CA GLY A 8 10.29 -6.55 8.87
C GLY A 8 8.86 -6.01 8.89
N ASP A 9 8.16 -6.07 7.75
CA ASP A 9 6.77 -5.67 7.62
C ASP A 9 5.87 -6.28 8.70
N LYS A 10 4.89 -5.50 9.16
CA LYS A 10 4.01 -5.89 10.26
C LYS A 10 2.67 -6.39 9.72
N PRO A 11 2.26 -7.63 10.04
CA PRO A 11 0.96 -8.17 9.60
C PRO A 11 -0.22 -7.29 10.00
N SER A 12 -0.15 -6.63 11.17
CA SER A 12 -1.23 -5.78 11.70
C SER A 12 -1.59 -4.57 10.84
N LEU A 13 -0.76 -4.21 9.84
CA LEU A 13 -1.05 -3.13 8.90
C LEU A 13 -2.08 -3.53 7.83
N TYR A 14 -2.35 -4.83 7.67
CA TYR A 14 -3.20 -5.33 6.60
C TYR A 14 -4.59 -5.70 7.11
N ARG A 15 -5.63 -5.13 6.50
CA ARG A 15 -7.02 -5.46 6.87
C ARG A 15 -7.38 -6.91 6.54
N ASN A 16 -6.92 -7.42 5.40
CA ASN A 16 -7.15 -8.80 4.99
C ASN A 16 -5.93 -9.67 5.33
N GLN A 17 -5.97 -10.28 6.51
CA GLN A 17 -4.88 -11.13 7.00
C GLN A 17 -4.66 -12.38 6.14
N THR A 18 -5.73 -12.97 5.60
CA THR A 18 -5.63 -14.16 4.74
C THR A 18 -4.84 -13.85 3.47
N ALA A 19 -5.19 -12.75 2.80
CA ALA A 19 -4.51 -12.30 1.59
C ALA A 19 -3.03 -11.95 1.86
N TYR A 20 -2.76 -11.27 2.99
CA TYR A 20 -1.39 -11.01 3.45
C TYR A 20 -0.58 -12.30 3.63
N LEU A 21 -1.14 -13.28 4.36
CA LEU A 21 -0.45 -14.53 4.67
C LEU A 21 -0.16 -15.38 3.43
N GLN A 22 -1.01 -15.35 2.41
CA GLN A 22 -0.72 -16.02 1.13
C GLN A 22 0.56 -15.48 0.49
N ILE A 23 0.68 -14.15 0.41
CA ILE A 23 1.85 -13.49 -0.17
C ILE A 23 3.09 -13.70 0.70
N ARG A 24 2.93 -13.62 2.03
CA ARG A 24 4.03 -13.85 2.99
C ARG A 24 4.57 -15.27 2.92
N ARG A 25 3.69 -16.28 2.84
CA ARG A 25 4.12 -17.67 2.67
C ARG A 25 4.94 -17.86 1.41
N GLU A 26 4.59 -17.20 0.31
CA GLU A 26 5.37 -17.27 -0.93
C GLU A 26 6.78 -16.70 -0.76
N PHE A 27 6.90 -15.58 -0.05
CA PHE A 27 8.19 -14.98 0.30
C PHE A 27 9.02 -15.89 1.22
N GLU A 28 8.39 -16.49 2.25
CA GLU A 28 9.06 -17.32 3.26
C GLU A 28 9.30 -18.78 2.83
N LYS A 29 8.90 -19.18 1.61
CA LYS A 29 9.15 -20.53 1.11
C LYS A 29 10.65 -20.87 1.23
N PRO A 30 11.00 -22.02 1.84
CA PRO A 30 12.39 -22.40 2.05
C PRO A 30 13.15 -22.42 0.73
N ASP A 31 14.36 -21.86 0.78
CA ASP A 31 15.13 -21.44 -0.38
C ASP A 31 15.53 -22.64 -1.26
N SER A 32 14.92 -22.73 -2.44
CA SER A 32 15.30 -23.69 -3.49
C SER A 32 16.33 -23.11 -4.46
N GLY A 33 17.07 -22.05 -4.07
CA GLY A 33 17.98 -21.31 -4.93
C GLY A 33 17.26 -20.29 -5.82
N ARG A 34 16.17 -19.69 -5.32
CA ARG A 34 15.36 -18.75 -6.12
C ARG A 34 16.02 -17.37 -6.15
N SER A 35 16.08 -16.76 -7.33
CA SER A 35 16.49 -15.35 -7.45
C SER A 35 15.42 -14.43 -6.86
N ARG A 36 15.82 -13.21 -6.47
CA ARG A 36 14.88 -12.16 -6.03
C ARG A 36 13.73 -11.97 -7.03
N GLU A 37 14.04 -11.91 -8.32
CA GLU A 37 13.06 -11.76 -9.40
C GLU A 37 12.04 -12.91 -9.42
N GLN A 38 12.48 -14.15 -9.22
CA GLN A 38 11.57 -15.30 -9.17
C GLN A 38 10.60 -15.21 -7.97
N ILE A 39 11.07 -14.73 -6.82
CA ILE A 39 10.23 -14.52 -5.64
C ILE A 39 9.23 -13.39 -5.90
N GLU A 40 9.70 -12.27 -6.46
CA GLU A 40 8.86 -11.12 -6.79
C GLU A 40 7.75 -11.50 -7.79
N ASN A 41 8.09 -12.24 -8.85
CA ASN A 41 7.13 -12.73 -9.84
C ASN A 41 6.10 -13.69 -9.23
N ALA A 42 6.53 -14.61 -8.36
CA ALA A 42 5.61 -15.53 -7.69
C ALA A 42 4.66 -14.79 -6.73
N MET A 43 5.17 -13.79 -6.01
CA MET A 43 4.34 -12.90 -5.18
C MET A 43 3.37 -12.09 -6.03
N ALA A 44 3.81 -11.58 -7.18
CA ALA A 44 2.98 -10.80 -8.11
C ALA A 44 1.78 -11.61 -8.62
N VAL A 45 1.99 -12.87 -9.03
CA VAL A 45 0.90 -13.76 -9.46
C VAL A 45 -0.19 -13.92 -8.39
N ILE A 46 0.20 -14.02 -7.11
CA ILE A 46 -0.77 -14.09 -6.00
C ILE A 46 -1.54 -12.78 -5.88
N ILE A 47 -0.86 -11.64 -5.98
CA ILE A 47 -1.48 -10.31 -5.89
C ILE A 47 -2.44 -10.09 -7.06
N GLU A 48 -2.05 -10.41 -8.29
CA GLU A 48 -2.89 -10.30 -9.49
C GLU A 48 -4.14 -11.16 -9.38
N ARG A 49 -4.00 -12.40 -8.87
CA ARG A 49 -5.14 -13.25 -8.60
C ARG A 49 -6.07 -12.63 -7.55
N GLN A 50 -5.54 -12.13 -6.43
CA GLN A 50 -6.33 -11.46 -5.41
C GLN A 50 -7.09 -10.25 -6.01
N MET A 51 -6.44 -9.45 -6.84
CA MET A 51 -7.07 -8.32 -7.52
C MET A 51 -8.20 -8.77 -8.45
N SER A 52 -8.02 -9.88 -9.19
CA SER A 52 -9.09 -10.45 -10.03
C SER A 52 -10.31 -10.91 -9.23
N GLU A 53 -10.11 -11.28 -7.96
CA GLU A 53 -11.15 -11.66 -7.00
C GLU A 53 -11.71 -10.43 -6.23
N GLY A 54 -11.30 -9.21 -6.58
CA GLY A 54 -11.71 -7.97 -5.90
C GLY A 54 -11.04 -7.73 -4.54
N ILE A 55 -9.97 -8.47 -4.24
CA ILE A 55 -9.21 -8.38 -3.00
C ILE A 55 -7.97 -7.51 -3.24
N TYR A 56 -8.00 -6.29 -2.73
CA TYR A 56 -6.88 -5.35 -2.80
C TYR A 56 -6.15 -5.33 -1.45
N ILE A 57 -5.00 -6.01 -1.38
CA ILE A 57 -4.20 -6.09 -0.15
C ILE A 57 -3.60 -4.74 0.27
N SER A 58 -3.43 -3.82 -0.68
CA SER A 58 -3.00 -2.45 -0.47
C SER A 58 -3.82 -1.51 -1.35
N GLN A 59 -4.03 -0.27 -0.87
CA GLN A 59 -4.74 0.77 -1.62
C GLN A 59 -3.91 1.28 -2.81
N HIS A 60 -2.60 1.07 -2.80
CA HIS A 60 -1.72 1.31 -3.95
C HIS A 60 -2.00 0.40 -5.15
N LEU A 61 -2.75 -0.70 -4.95
CA LEU A 61 -3.23 -1.54 -6.03
C LEU A 61 -4.55 -1.02 -6.65
N THR A 62 -4.97 0.16 -6.22
CA THR A 62 -6.12 0.90 -6.75
C THR A 62 -5.66 2.30 -7.13
N ASP A 63 -6.51 3.05 -7.84
CA ASP A 63 -6.19 4.40 -8.30
C ASP A 63 -6.33 5.49 -7.20
N THR A 64 -6.27 5.07 -5.93
CA THR A 64 -6.63 5.92 -4.79
C THR A 64 -5.47 6.23 -3.84
N ALA A 65 -4.30 5.64 -4.04
CA ALA A 65 -3.14 5.90 -3.18
C ALA A 65 -1.86 6.18 -4.00
N ALA A 66 -0.98 6.99 -3.43
CA ALA A 66 0.31 7.34 -4.02
C ALA A 66 1.34 7.65 -2.93
N ASP A 67 2.61 7.29 -3.16
CA ASP A 67 3.71 7.63 -2.27
C ASP A 67 4.54 8.77 -2.88
N VAL A 68 4.72 9.85 -2.13
CA VAL A 68 5.55 11.00 -2.53
C VAL A 68 6.87 10.96 -1.77
N SER A 69 8.00 10.90 -2.48
CA SER A 69 9.32 10.91 -1.85
C SER A 69 9.54 12.18 -1.04
N LEU A 70 10.16 12.05 0.14
CA LEU A 70 10.59 13.22 0.93
C LEU A 70 11.87 13.88 0.40
N ARG A 71 12.54 13.29 -0.59
CA ARG A 71 13.81 13.79 -1.11
C ARG A 71 13.65 15.20 -1.66
N GLY A 72 14.38 16.16 -1.08
CA GLY A 72 14.36 17.56 -1.52
C GLY A 72 13.15 18.37 -1.04
N LEU A 73 12.26 17.80 -0.23
CA LEU A 73 11.15 18.54 0.36
C LEU A 73 11.56 19.17 1.70
N SER A 74 11.23 20.45 1.89
CA SER A 74 11.33 21.11 3.19
C SER A 74 10.20 20.62 4.12
N GLU A 75 10.41 20.74 5.43
CA GLU A 75 9.35 20.43 6.41
C GLU A 75 8.06 21.25 6.18
N SER A 76 8.19 22.52 5.76
CA SER A 76 7.05 23.37 5.44
C SER A 76 6.25 22.86 4.24
N THR A 77 6.93 22.31 3.22
CA THR A 77 6.28 21.68 2.07
C THR A 77 5.60 20.38 2.47
N VAL A 78 6.24 19.55 3.28
CA VAL A 78 5.63 18.31 3.81
C VAL A 78 4.33 18.64 4.57
N ARG A 79 4.35 19.65 5.45
CA ARG A 79 3.15 20.08 6.18
C ARG A 79 2.03 20.54 5.24
N LYS A 80 2.36 21.36 4.23
CA LYS A 80 1.38 21.82 3.23
C LYS A 80 0.76 20.66 2.44
N ILE A 81 1.56 19.67 2.04
CA ILE A 81 1.05 18.47 1.35
C ILE A 81 0.05 17.72 2.26
N VAL A 82 0.40 17.51 3.52
CA VAL A 82 -0.48 16.82 4.49
C VAL A 82 -1.77 17.60 4.72
N GLU A 83 -1.71 18.93 4.84
CA GLU A 83 -2.89 19.78 4.99
C GLU A 83 -3.79 19.76 3.75
N LEU A 84 -3.20 19.85 2.55
CA LEU A 84 -3.95 19.83 1.29
C LEU A 84 -4.63 18.48 1.07
N ALA A 85 -3.95 17.36 1.34
CA ALA A 85 -4.54 16.04 1.25
C ALA A 85 -5.82 15.94 2.12
N LYS A 86 -5.75 16.43 3.37
CA LYS A 86 -6.92 16.47 4.26
C LYS A 86 -8.04 17.38 3.74
N LYS A 87 -7.70 18.57 3.24
CA LYS A 87 -8.67 19.51 2.66
C LYS A 87 -9.41 18.92 1.45
N LEU A 88 -8.74 18.06 0.69
CA LEU A 88 -9.30 17.36 -0.47
C LEU A 88 -10.04 16.06 -0.09
N GLY A 89 -10.28 15.81 1.21
CA GLY A 89 -10.98 14.61 1.68
C GLY A 89 -10.13 13.33 1.69
N GLY A 90 -8.81 13.45 1.50
CA GLY A 90 -7.85 12.35 1.63
C GLY A 90 -7.22 12.24 3.01
N SER A 91 -6.30 11.29 3.13
CA SER A 91 -5.40 11.14 4.26
C SER A 91 -3.95 11.23 3.78
N ALA A 92 -3.06 11.65 4.67
CA ALA A 92 -1.63 11.72 4.42
C ALA A 92 -0.88 11.28 5.67
N ILE A 93 0.02 10.31 5.52
CA ILE A 93 0.85 9.76 6.60
C ILE A 93 2.31 9.91 6.19
N VAL A 94 3.13 10.50 7.06
CA VAL A 94 4.58 10.60 6.82
C VAL A 94 5.25 9.34 7.35
N GLU A 95 5.76 8.52 6.45
CA GLU A 95 6.48 7.29 6.77
C GLU A 95 7.99 7.54 6.76
N LYS A 96 8.72 6.90 7.69
CA LYS A 96 10.15 7.14 7.90
C LYS A 96 11.05 6.11 7.20
N LYS A 97 10.51 4.97 6.77
CA LYS A 97 11.29 3.82 6.26
C LYS A 97 10.54 3.08 5.14
N PRO A 98 10.88 3.31 3.86
CA PRO A 98 11.68 4.42 3.35
C PRO A 98 10.98 5.78 3.59
N PRO A 99 11.70 6.92 3.58
CA PRO A 99 11.12 8.23 3.83
C PRO A 99 10.19 8.70 2.68
N HIS A 100 8.88 8.69 2.91
CA HIS A 100 7.86 9.14 1.95
C HIS A 100 6.59 9.65 2.67
N ILE A 101 5.73 10.36 1.92
CA ILE A 101 4.36 10.70 2.32
C ILE A 101 3.44 9.70 1.63
N HIS A 102 2.77 8.85 2.40
CA HIS A 102 1.69 8.01 1.91
C HIS A 102 0.41 8.85 1.80
N LEU A 103 -0.10 9.02 0.58
CA LEU A 103 -1.35 9.70 0.29
C LEU A 103 -2.43 8.68 -0.05
N GLN A 104 -3.64 8.89 0.47
CA GLN A 104 -4.80 8.07 0.14
C GLN A 104 -6.03 8.97 -0.04
N PHE A 105 -6.80 8.74 -1.09
CA PHE A 105 -8.05 9.42 -1.39
C PHE A 105 -9.21 8.40 -1.44
N GLY A 106 -10.45 8.82 -1.24
CA GLY A 106 -11.61 7.91 -1.37
C GLY A 106 -11.90 6.98 -0.17
N ALA A 107 -11.12 7.04 0.92
CA ALA A 107 -11.48 6.38 2.19
C ALA A 107 -12.46 7.21 3.04
N SER A 108 -12.53 8.53 2.80
CA SER A 108 -13.41 9.46 3.52
C SER A 108 -14.47 10.00 2.58
N GLY A 109 -15.65 9.38 2.59
CA GLY A 109 -16.81 9.85 1.85
C GLY A 109 -17.16 8.96 0.67
N ARG A 110 -17.86 7.85 0.94
CA ARG A 110 -18.94 7.47 0.02
C ARG A 110 -19.83 8.69 -0.10
N ASP A 111 -19.90 9.27 -1.28
CA ASP A 111 -20.94 10.23 -1.62
C ASP A 111 -22.30 9.55 -1.41
N THR A 112 -22.93 9.82 -0.27
CA THR A 112 -24.27 9.30 0.07
C THR A 112 -25.36 9.98 -0.75
N SER A 113 -25.04 11.01 -1.54
CA SER A 113 -26.02 11.72 -2.38
C SER A 113 -26.47 10.93 -3.60
N LYS A 114 -25.80 9.83 -3.97
CA LYS A 114 -26.16 9.01 -5.14
C LYS A 114 -27.05 7.80 -4.86
N ARG A 115 -27.55 7.62 -3.63
CA ARG A 115 -28.64 6.66 -3.37
C ARG A 115 -29.98 7.37 -3.53
N LYS A 116 -30.48 7.42 -4.76
CA LYS A 116 -31.89 7.72 -5.03
C LYS A 116 -32.71 6.43 -4.77
N PRO A 117 -33.89 6.52 -4.13
CA PRO A 117 -34.69 5.36 -3.71
C PRO A 117 -35.11 4.46 -4.87
#